data_AF-A0A7W9CPL8-F1
#
_entry.id   AF-A0A7W9CPL8-F1
#
_cell.length_a   1.000
_cell.length_b   1.000
_cell.length_c   1.000
_cell.angle_alpha   90.00
_cell.angle_beta   90.00
_cell.angle_gamma   90.00
#
_symmetry.space_group_name_H-M   'P 1'
#
loop_
_entity.id
_entity.type
_entity.pdbx_description
1 polymer ?
#
loop_
_entity_poly.entity_id
_entity_poly.type
_entity_poly.pdbx_seq_one_letter_code
_entity_poly.pdbx_strand_id
1 'polypeptide(L)'
;MTDDPTRPTSLPGVLTAPAATERDLWALAAGAALAAVLLSPVRHYFNGRDKAEEDSFPLSTYPMFSDHRKDRTRIPHVTGFTAEGERIVPHYSHFGAGGLNQVRKQVTRMVRQGRAVEVAQRYADALAVQGERPVPRGGGPGAVRRRRESGIVRVEVVRSRYFFDTYYAGNTTPQVETVHARADVGGTAVEVAETRTDPTQDPQGPPTGPMARSGLGNTPPAPIGQGNTPADYRTEHTVQAAPRIVRTPAQETAR
;
A
#
# COMPACT_ATOMS: atom_id res chain seq x y z
N MET A 1 68.03 -32.82 -71.47
CA MET A 1 69.26 -32.26 -70.89
C MET A 1 69.16 -30.76 -71.11
N THR A 2 68.70 -29.92 -70.18
CA THR A 2 68.74 -29.99 -68.71
C THR A 2 67.56 -29.17 -68.16
N ASP A 3 66.67 -29.82 -67.40
CA ASP A 3 65.76 -29.14 -66.49
C ASP A 3 66.58 -28.55 -65.33
N ASP A 4 66.33 -27.28 -65.01
CA ASP A 4 66.92 -26.58 -63.88
C ASP A 4 66.06 -26.82 -62.62
N PRO A 5 66.54 -27.58 -61.61
CA PRO A 5 65.71 -28.04 -60.50
C PRO A 5 65.59 -27.03 -59.33
N THR A 6 65.85 -25.74 -59.52
CA THR A 6 66.05 -24.81 -58.37
C THR A 6 65.07 -23.64 -58.24
N ARG A 7 63.83 -23.75 -58.75
CA ARG A 7 62.78 -22.77 -58.43
C ARG A 7 61.75 -23.34 -57.45
N PRO A 8 61.82 -23.02 -56.15
CA PRO A 8 60.69 -23.26 -55.27
C PRO A 8 59.55 -22.33 -55.68
N THR A 9 58.46 -22.91 -56.18
CA THR A 9 57.16 -22.24 -56.35
C THR A 9 56.66 -21.87 -54.96
N SER A 10 56.83 -20.61 -54.55
CA SER A 10 56.26 -20.08 -53.33
C SER A 10 54.74 -20.03 -53.48
N LEU A 11 54.04 -20.83 -52.67
CA LEU A 11 52.60 -20.75 -52.52
C LEU A 11 52.20 -19.36 -52.01
N PRO A 12 51.11 -18.76 -52.51
CA PRO A 12 50.63 -17.47 -52.02
C PRO A 12 50.31 -17.56 -50.53
N GLY A 13 50.80 -16.57 -49.78
CA GLY A 13 50.83 -16.55 -48.34
C GLY A 13 49.52 -16.96 -47.68
N VAL A 14 49.61 -17.98 -46.84
CA VAL A 14 48.66 -18.17 -45.74
C VAL A 14 48.80 -16.91 -44.87
N LEU A 15 47.80 -16.04 -44.90
CA LEU A 15 47.72 -14.90 -43.99
C LEU A 15 47.63 -15.47 -42.56
N THR A 16 48.75 -15.52 -41.86
CA THR A 16 48.79 -15.87 -40.45
C THR A 16 48.02 -14.79 -39.70
N ALA A 17 46.86 -15.15 -39.14
CA ALA A 17 46.09 -14.23 -38.33
C ALA A 17 46.96 -13.72 -37.17
N PRO A 18 46.92 -12.41 -36.84
CA PRO A 18 47.71 -11.88 -35.73
C PRO A 18 47.39 -12.62 -34.44
N ALA A 19 48.42 -12.92 -33.65
CA ALA A 19 48.25 -13.58 -32.37
C ALA A 19 47.37 -12.71 -31.46
N ALA A 20 46.28 -13.30 -30.94
CA ALA A 20 45.37 -12.60 -30.05
C ALA A 20 46.13 -12.09 -28.82
N THR A 21 46.03 -10.79 -28.56
CA THR A 21 46.67 -10.17 -27.41
C THR A 21 45.76 -10.22 -26.19
N GLU A 22 46.33 -10.03 -25.00
CA GLU A 22 45.55 -9.95 -23.75
C GLU A 22 44.46 -8.86 -23.81
N ARG A 23 44.72 -7.76 -24.54
CA ARG A 23 43.75 -6.69 -24.76
C ARG A 23 42.55 -7.15 -25.59
N ASP A 24 42.77 -8.02 -26.57
CA ASP A 24 41.69 -8.58 -27.39
C ASP A 24 40.78 -9.50 -26.57
N LEU A 25 41.37 -10.26 -25.64
CA LEU A 25 40.61 -11.09 -24.69
C LEU A 25 39.74 -10.24 -23.75
N TRP A 26 40.29 -9.14 -23.21
CA TRP A 26 39.52 -8.23 -22.36
C TRP A 26 38.42 -7.49 -23.13
N ALA A 27 38.69 -7.07 -24.36
CA ALA A 27 37.69 -6.45 -25.23
C ALA A 27 36.54 -7.40 -25.55
N LEU A 28 36.83 -8.67 -25.84
CA LEU A 28 35.84 -9.70 -26.06
C LEU A 28 35.02 -9.99 -24.79
N ALA A 29 35.67 -10.09 -23.63
CA ALA A 29 34.99 -10.32 -22.36
C ALA A 29 34.03 -9.16 -22.01
N ALA A 30 34.47 -7.92 -22.19
CA ALA A 30 33.65 -6.73 -21.96
C ALA A 30 32.47 -6.65 -22.95
N GLY A 31 32.72 -6.95 -24.24
CA GLY A 31 31.68 -7.01 -25.26
C GLY A 31 30.64 -8.10 -24.97
N ALA A 32 31.08 -9.28 -24.55
CA ALA A 32 30.20 -10.38 -24.17
C ALA A 32 29.37 -10.04 -22.91
N ALA A 33 29.97 -9.41 -21.90
CA ALA A 33 29.25 -8.96 -20.71
C ALA A 33 28.18 -7.90 -21.05
N LEU A 34 28.51 -6.93 -21.90
CA LEU A 34 27.56 -5.92 -22.37
C LEU A 34 26.42 -6.55 -23.17
N ALA A 35 26.75 -7.48 -24.09
CA ALA A 35 25.75 -8.21 -24.86
C ALA A 35 24.83 -9.04 -23.94
N ALA A 36 25.37 -9.69 -22.92
CA ALA A 36 24.59 -10.45 -21.94
C ALA A 36 23.63 -9.55 -21.14
N VAL A 37 24.04 -8.33 -20.76
CA VAL A 37 23.17 -7.35 -20.09
C VAL A 37 22.05 -6.90 -21.03
N LEU A 38 22.38 -6.55 -22.28
CA LEU A 38 21.40 -6.10 -23.28
C LEU A 38 20.40 -7.20 -23.68
N LEU A 39 20.85 -8.44 -23.76
CA LEU A 39 20.02 -9.61 -24.13
C LEU A 39 19.34 -10.26 -22.93
N SER A 40 19.66 -9.86 -21.68
CA SER A 40 19.04 -10.41 -20.47
C SER A 40 17.49 -10.41 -20.48
N PRO A 41 16.79 -9.41 -21.06
CA PRO A 41 15.33 -9.42 -21.09
C PRO A 41 14.74 -10.49 -22.04
N VAL A 42 15.53 -10.95 -23.02
CA VAL A 42 15.08 -11.95 -24.01
C VAL A 42 14.80 -13.30 -23.36
N ARG A 43 15.51 -13.62 -22.26
CA ARG A 43 15.27 -14.85 -21.47
C ARG A 43 13.82 -14.97 -21.01
N HIS A 44 13.12 -13.86 -20.76
CA HIS A 44 11.71 -13.89 -20.36
C HIS A 44 10.77 -14.46 -21.44
N TYR A 45 11.17 -14.45 -22.71
CA TYR A 45 10.35 -14.97 -23.82
C TYR A 45 10.52 -16.48 -24.03
N PHE A 46 11.59 -17.09 -23.51
CA PHE A 46 11.86 -18.53 -23.67
C PHE A 46 11.50 -19.37 -22.43
N ASN A 47 11.09 -18.75 -21.32
CA ASN A 47 10.80 -19.43 -20.06
C ASN A 47 9.40 -20.09 -20.00
N GLY A 48 8.70 -20.26 -21.12
CA GLY A 48 7.45 -21.03 -21.21
C GLY A 48 6.25 -20.44 -20.46
N ARG A 49 6.31 -19.19 -20.02
CA ARG A 49 5.13 -18.43 -19.57
C ARG A 49 4.63 -17.65 -20.77
N ASP A 50 3.38 -17.88 -21.16
CA ASP A 50 2.72 -17.11 -22.21
C ASP A 50 2.58 -15.67 -21.74
N LYS A 51 3.58 -14.85 -22.04
CA LYS A 51 3.60 -13.43 -21.70
C LYS A 51 2.42 -12.69 -22.32
N ALA A 52 1.80 -13.24 -23.37
CA ALA A 52 0.56 -12.75 -23.96
C ALA A 52 -0.67 -12.95 -23.05
N GLU A 53 -0.68 -13.94 -22.14
CA GLU A 53 -1.71 -14.10 -21.11
C GLU A 53 -1.47 -13.14 -19.93
N GLU A 54 -0.21 -12.80 -19.64
CA GLU A 54 0.19 -11.94 -18.51
C GLU A 54 0.42 -10.46 -18.90
N ASP A 55 0.48 -10.08 -20.18
CA ASP A 55 0.67 -8.72 -20.67
C ASP A 55 0.00 -8.50 -22.04
N SER A 56 -1.02 -7.63 -22.08
CA SER A 56 -1.77 -7.34 -23.30
C SER A 56 -1.03 -6.42 -24.29
N PHE A 57 0.18 -5.95 -23.95
CA PHE A 57 0.99 -5.11 -24.84
C PHE A 57 2.26 -5.83 -25.34
N PRO A 58 2.44 -5.97 -26.66
CA PRO A 58 3.67 -6.50 -27.21
C PRO A 58 4.83 -5.53 -26.90
N LEU A 59 5.93 -6.06 -26.36
CA LEU A 59 7.20 -5.37 -26.05
C LEU A 59 7.28 -4.52 -24.77
N SER A 60 6.23 -4.42 -23.94
CA SER A 60 6.41 -3.87 -22.58
C SER A 60 7.16 -4.88 -21.71
N THR A 61 8.30 -4.46 -21.16
CA THR A 61 9.00 -5.20 -20.09
C THR A 61 8.43 -4.85 -18.71
N TYR A 62 7.45 -3.94 -18.66
CA TYR A 62 6.82 -3.44 -17.45
C TYR A 62 5.36 -3.92 -17.38
N PRO A 63 4.97 -4.74 -16.40
CA PRO A 63 3.61 -5.25 -16.33
C PRO A 63 2.68 -4.12 -15.86
N MET A 64 2.09 -3.37 -16.79
CA MET A 64 1.16 -2.29 -16.43
C MET A 64 -0.28 -2.77 -16.21
N PHE A 65 -0.68 -3.92 -16.76
CA PHE A 65 -2.12 -4.27 -16.85
C PHE A 65 -2.53 -5.67 -16.39
N SER A 66 -1.62 -6.64 -16.32
CA SER A 66 -2.02 -8.05 -16.12
C SER A 66 -1.16 -8.81 -15.11
N ASP A 67 -0.32 -8.09 -14.36
CA ASP A 67 0.09 -8.58 -13.05
C ASP A 67 -1.17 -8.81 -12.20
N HIS A 68 -1.24 -9.95 -11.51
CA HIS A 68 -2.39 -10.33 -10.68
C HIS A 68 -2.54 -9.31 -9.54
N ARG A 69 -3.33 -8.25 -9.81
CA ARG A 69 -3.67 -7.25 -8.80
C ARG A 69 -4.41 -8.00 -7.70
N LYS A 70 -3.92 -7.86 -6.47
CA LYS A 70 -4.60 -8.43 -5.30
C LYS A 70 -6.06 -7.98 -5.32
N ASP A 71 -6.96 -8.89 -5.00
CA ASP A 71 -8.40 -8.66 -4.82
C ASP A 71 -8.72 -7.73 -3.63
N ARG A 72 -7.74 -7.46 -2.77
CA ARG A 72 -7.90 -6.78 -1.50
C ARG A 72 -6.77 -5.84 -1.14
N THR A 73 -7.09 -4.88 -0.29
CA THR A 73 -6.12 -3.96 0.33
C THR A 73 -6.29 -3.86 1.84
N ARG A 74 -5.21 -3.51 2.55
CA ARG A 74 -5.21 -3.23 3.99
C ARG A 74 -4.71 -1.81 4.22
N ILE A 75 -5.52 -0.97 4.83
CA ILE A 75 -5.26 0.46 4.98
C ILE A 75 -5.30 0.82 6.46
N PRO A 76 -4.12 1.09 7.08
CA PRO A 76 -4.06 1.75 8.37
C PRO A 76 -4.57 3.19 8.26
N HIS A 77 -5.54 3.56 9.08
CA HIS A 77 -6.08 4.91 9.13
C HIS A 77 -6.69 5.22 10.51
N VAL A 78 -7.18 6.45 10.66
CA VAL A 78 -7.84 6.90 11.88
C VAL A 78 -9.31 7.08 11.62
N THR A 79 -10.11 6.65 12.57
CA THR A 79 -11.57 6.75 12.58
C THR A 79 -12.01 7.42 13.86
N GLY A 80 -12.88 8.42 13.75
CA GLY A 80 -13.55 9.05 14.87
C GLY A 80 -14.95 8.49 15.05
N PHE A 81 -15.46 8.55 16.27
CA PHE A 81 -16.81 8.17 16.64
C PHE A 81 -17.49 9.30 17.39
N THR A 82 -18.74 9.60 17.04
CA THR A 82 -19.56 10.54 17.80
C THR A 82 -20.14 9.90 19.06
N ALA A 83 -20.78 10.69 19.92
CA ALA A 83 -21.45 10.20 21.11
C ALA A 83 -22.59 9.23 20.76
N GLU A 84 -23.24 9.44 19.61
CA GLU A 84 -24.28 8.58 19.04
C GLU A 84 -23.71 7.33 18.35
N GLY A 85 -22.38 7.22 18.29
CA GLY A 85 -21.69 6.11 17.63
C GLY A 85 -21.50 6.29 16.13
N GLU A 86 -21.80 7.44 15.52
CA GLU A 86 -21.57 7.66 14.09
C GLU A 86 -20.06 7.62 13.80
N ARG A 87 -19.65 6.81 12.81
CA ARG A 87 -18.26 6.74 12.35
C ARG A 87 -17.95 7.87 11.37
N ILE A 88 -16.95 8.69 11.73
CA ILE A 88 -16.49 9.82 10.93
C ILE A 88 -14.99 9.69 10.71
N VAL A 89 -14.51 9.78 9.47
CA VAL A 89 -13.05 9.80 9.19
C VAL A 89 -12.53 11.23 9.42
N PRO A 90 -11.71 11.49 10.46
CA PRO A 90 -11.22 12.84 10.72
C PRO A 90 -10.27 13.31 9.61
N HIS A 91 -10.25 14.61 9.35
CA HIS A 91 -9.34 15.16 8.36
C HIS A 91 -7.87 14.96 8.73
N TYR A 92 -7.03 14.69 7.73
CA TYR A 92 -5.60 14.41 7.93
C TYR A 92 -4.83 15.57 8.60
N SER A 93 -5.34 16.80 8.52
CA SER A 93 -4.71 17.99 9.10
C SER A 93 -4.57 17.93 10.62
N HIS A 94 -5.38 17.11 11.30
CA HIS A 94 -5.27 16.87 12.74
C HIS A 94 -3.94 16.20 13.12
N PHE A 95 -3.33 15.46 12.19
CA PHE A 95 -2.03 14.82 12.42
C PHE A 95 -0.84 15.63 11.91
N GLY A 96 -0.99 16.37 10.81
CA GLY A 96 0.12 17.13 10.25
C GLY A 96 -0.28 18.10 9.15
N ALA A 97 0.57 19.10 8.91
CA ALA A 97 0.33 20.18 7.94
C ALA A 97 0.68 19.83 6.48
N GLY A 98 1.20 18.63 6.21
CA GLY A 98 1.55 18.18 4.86
C GLY A 98 0.32 17.83 4.01
N GLY A 99 0.53 17.47 2.73
CA GLY A 99 -0.56 17.01 1.86
C GLY A 99 -1.18 15.68 2.31
N LEU A 100 -2.44 15.42 1.94
CA LEU A 100 -3.20 14.22 2.31
C LEU A 100 -2.39 12.92 2.17
N ASN A 101 -1.76 12.69 1.01
CA ASN A 101 -1.01 11.47 0.74
C ASN A 101 0.27 11.35 1.57
N GLN A 102 0.92 12.48 1.88
CA GLN A 102 2.11 12.50 2.72
C GLN A 102 1.74 12.13 4.16
N VAL A 103 0.69 12.75 4.71
CA VAL A 103 0.21 12.47 6.06
C VAL A 103 -0.28 11.03 6.18
N ARG A 104 -1.05 10.52 5.21
CA ARG A 104 -1.48 9.11 5.20
C ARG A 104 -0.30 8.13 5.20
N LYS A 105 0.75 8.42 4.41
CA LYS A 105 1.98 7.60 4.42
C LYS A 105 2.70 7.66 5.76
N GLN A 106 2.75 8.83 6.42
CA GLN A 106 3.33 8.98 7.76
C GLN A 106 2.57 8.18 8.81
N VAL A 107 1.23 8.31 8.86
CA VAL A 107 0.36 7.53 9.73
C VAL A 107 0.56 6.03 9.50
N THR A 108 0.51 5.60 8.23
CA THR A 108 0.72 4.19 7.85
C THR A 108 2.07 3.67 8.34
N ARG A 109 3.14 4.46 8.18
CA ARG A 109 4.48 4.10 8.65
C ARG A 109 4.51 3.96 10.17
N MET A 110 3.95 4.91 10.92
CA MET A 110 3.95 4.87 12.38
C MET A 110 3.16 3.69 12.93
N VAL A 111 1.98 3.39 12.36
CA VAL A 111 1.19 2.21 12.75
C VAL A 111 1.95 0.92 12.49
N ARG A 112 2.66 0.82 11.35
CA ARG A 112 3.52 -0.35 11.06
C ARG A 112 4.70 -0.49 12.02
N GLN A 113 5.16 0.61 12.60
CA GLN A 113 6.23 0.64 13.61
C GLN A 113 5.71 0.44 15.05
N GLY A 114 4.43 0.11 15.25
CA GLY A 114 3.84 -0.07 16.58
C GLY A 114 3.53 1.25 17.31
N ARG A 115 3.63 2.39 16.64
CA ARG A 115 3.42 3.73 17.21
C ARG A 115 1.96 4.21 17.06
N ALA A 116 1.01 3.29 17.14
CA ALA A 116 -0.41 3.60 16.96
C ALA A 116 -0.96 4.48 18.08
N VAL A 117 -0.51 4.30 19.32
CA VAL A 117 -0.88 5.11 20.48
C VAL A 117 -0.51 6.58 20.27
N GLU A 118 0.68 6.86 19.76
CA GLU A 118 1.12 8.23 19.45
C GLU A 118 0.26 8.88 18.36
N VAL A 119 -0.16 8.10 17.35
CA VAL A 119 -1.08 8.58 16.31
C VAL A 119 -2.44 8.91 16.92
N ALA A 120 -3.00 8.01 17.74
CA ALA A 120 -4.27 8.22 18.41
C ALA A 120 -4.25 9.47 19.29
N GLN A 121 -3.21 9.62 20.12
CA GLN A 121 -3.05 10.78 21.00
C GLN A 121 -3.04 12.08 20.21
N ARG A 122 -2.24 12.15 19.14
CA ARG A 122 -2.13 13.38 18.35
C ARG A 122 -3.45 13.80 17.71
N TYR A 123 -4.24 12.85 17.22
CA TYR A 123 -5.58 13.15 16.70
C TYR A 123 -6.53 13.59 17.82
N ALA A 124 -6.52 12.92 18.98
CA ALA A 124 -7.36 13.28 20.12
C ALA A 124 -7.06 14.70 20.63
N ASP A 125 -5.78 15.05 20.78
CA ASP A 125 -5.36 16.39 21.21
C ASP A 125 -5.76 17.46 20.19
N ALA A 126 -5.54 17.21 18.90
CA ALA A 126 -5.88 18.16 17.85
C ALA A 126 -7.41 18.38 17.75
N LEU A 127 -8.20 17.32 17.90
CA LEU A 127 -9.65 17.41 17.94
C LEU A 127 -10.15 18.15 19.18
N ALA A 128 -9.52 17.95 20.35
CA ALA A 128 -9.86 18.68 21.57
C ALA A 128 -9.65 20.19 21.40
N VAL A 129 -8.46 20.58 20.92
CA VAL A 129 -8.14 21.99 20.61
C VAL A 129 -9.08 22.57 19.55
N GLN A 130 -9.52 21.76 18.58
CA GLN A 130 -10.51 22.21 17.59
C GLN A 130 -11.90 22.37 18.20
N GLY A 131 -12.30 21.51 19.15
CA GLY A 131 -13.59 21.54 19.83
C GLY A 131 -13.80 22.79 20.70
N GLU A 132 -12.71 23.37 21.23
CA GLU A 132 -12.76 24.65 21.96
C GLU A 132 -13.10 25.85 21.05
N ARG A 133 -12.94 25.71 19.73
CA ARG A 133 -13.19 26.81 18.79
C ARG A 133 -14.67 26.87 18.41
N PRO A 134 -15.22 28.08 18.18
CA PRO A 134 -16.57 28.23 17.68
C PRO A 134 -16.80 27.44 16.39
N VAL A 135 -17.83 26.62 16.40
CA VAL A 135 -18.24 25.82 15.25
C VAL A 135 -18.63 26.77 14.10
N PRO A 136 -18.01 26.66 12.90
CA PRO A 136 -18.32 27.56 11.80
C PRO A 136 -19.80 27.46 11.39
N ARG A 137 -20.46 28.59 11.14
CA ARG A 137 -21.89 28.63 10.71
C ARG A 137 -22.10 28.57 9.19
N GLY A 138 -21.04 28.73 8.39
CA GLY A 138 -21.14 28.76 6.92
C GLY A 138 -21.49 27.41 6.27
N GLY A 139 -21.92 27.45 5.01
CA GLY A 139 -22.25 26.26 4.20
C GLY A 139 -21.08 25.65 3.43
N GLY A 140 -19.89 26.27 3.46
CA GLY A 140 -18.74 25.80 2.69
C GLY A 140 -18.26 24.40 3.13
N PRO A 141 -17.59 23.63 2.25
CA PRO A 141 -17.17 22.25 2.54
C PRO A 141 -16.34 22.10 3.82
N GLY A 142 -15.45 23.07 4.10
CA GLY A 142 -14.65 23.10 5.33
C GLY A 142 -15.49 23.33 6.60
N ALA A 143 -16.55 24.14 6.52
CA ALA A 143 -17.44 24.40 7.64
C ALA A 143 -18.34 23.19 7.94
N VAL A 144 -18.88 22.55 6.91
CA VAL A 144 -19.65 21.30 7.03
C VAL A 144 -18.79 20.20 7.66
N ARG A 145 -17.55 20.04 7.19
CA ARG A 145 -16.62 19.06 7.75
C ARG A 145 -16.32 19.33 9.22
N ARG A 146 -15.97 20.58 9.58
CA ARG A 146 -15.67 20.94 10.98
C ARG A 146 -16.86 20.71 11.91
N ARG A 147 -18.09 20.97 11.45
CA ARG A 147 -19.33 20.63 12.19
C ARG A 147 -19.47 19.14 12.45
N ARG A 148 -19.21 18.29 11.45
CA ARG A 148 -19.23 16.84 11.63
C ARG A 148 -18.14 16.40 12.60
N GLU A 149 -16.92 16.90 12.43
CA GLU A 149 -15.78 16.55 13.28
C GLU A 149 -15.92 17.02 14.73
N SER A 150 -16.64 18.11 15.02
CA SER A 150 -16.87 18.56 16.39
C SER A 150 -17.74 17.60 17.22
N GLY A 151 -18.48 16.70 16.57
CA GLY A 151 -19.22 15.66 17.25
C GLY A 151 -18.38 14.46 17.66
N ILE A 152 -17.12 14.36 17.22
CA ILE A 152 -16.24 13.23 17.52
C ILE A 152 -15.85 13.29 19.00
N VAL A 153 -16.16 12.24 19.74
CA VAL A 153 -15.80 12.10 21.17
C VAL A 153 -14.68 11.07 21.40
N ARG A 154 -14.46 10.17 20.43
CA ARG A 154 -13.44 9.12 20.52
C ARG A 154 -12.77 8.91 19.17
N VAL A 155 -11.46 8.67 19.18
CA VAL A 155 -10.69 8.26 18.00
C VAL A 155 -10.12 6.87 18.19
N GLU A 156 -10.04 6.13 17.09
CA GLU A 156 -9.43 4.82 17.01
C GLU A 156 -8.47 4.79 15.82
N VAL A 157 -7.33 4.14 16.01
CA VAL A 157 -6.36 3.86 14.96
C VAL A 157 -6.56 2.42 14.52
N VAL A 158 -7.06 2.26 13.31
CA VAL A 158 -7.51 0.97 12.79
C VAL A 158 -6.69 0.55 11.58
N ARG A 159 -6.62 -0.76 11.34
CA ARG A 159 -6.16 -1.35 10.09
C ARG A 159 -7.32 -2.08 9.46
N SER A 160 -7.87 -1.48 8.42
CA SER A 160 -9.08 -1.96 7.79
C SER A 160 -8.76 -2.69 6.49
N ARG A 161 -9.45 -3.80 6.26
CA ARG A 161 -9.36 -4.61 5.05
C ARG A 161 -10.57 -4.33 4.17
N TYR A 162 -10.29 -4.11 2.88
CA TYR A 162 -11.29 -3.89 1.83
C TYR A 162 -11.07 -4.87 0.68
N PHE A 163 -12.13 -5.49 0.18
CA PHE A 163 -12.15 -6.19 -1.10
C PHE A 163 -12.60 -5.25 -2.20
N PHE A 164 -11.89 -5.25 -3.33
CA PHE A 164 -12.14 -4.29 -4.41
C PHE A 164 -13.49 -4.50 -5.06
N ASP A 165 -13.90 -5.74 -5.33
CA ASP A 165 -15.18 -6.04 -5.96
C ASP A 165 -16.35 -5.51 -5.11
N THR A 166 -16.34 -5.78 -3.79
CA THR A 166 -17.34 -5.29 -2.84
C THR A 166 -17.32 -3.76 -2.72
N TYR A 167 -16.12 -3.17 -2.66
CA TYR A 167 -15.94 -1.73 -2.52
C TYR A 167 -16.46 -0.96 -3.74
N TYR A 168 -16.07 -1.39 -4.94
CA TYR A 168 -16.49 -0.75 -6.19
C TYR A 168 -17.95 -1.08 -6.56
N ALA A 169 -18.54 -2.14 -6.00
CA ALA A 169 -19.98 -2.40 -6.07
C ALA A 169 -20.83 -1.49 -5.17
N GLY A 170 -20.21 -0.61 -4.36
CA GLY A 170 -20.89 0.42 -3.56
C GLY A 170 -20.83 0.20 -2.05
N ASN A 171 -20.41 -0.98 -1.58
CA ASN A 171 -20.22 -1.22 -0.16
C ASN A 171 -18.81 -0.76 0.27
N THR A 172 -18.74 0.47 0.78
CA THR A 172 -17.48 1.12 1.17
C THR A 172 -17.03 0.82 2.60
N THR A 173 -17.73 -0.08 3.30
CA THR A 173 -17.39 -0.44 4.67
C THR A 173 -16.31 -1.54 4.67
N PRO A 174 -15.47 -1.59 5.71
CA PRO A 174 -14.42 -2.59 5.80
C PRO A 174 -14.97 -3.94 6.30
N GLN A 175 -14.52 -5.04 5.67
CA GLN A 175 -14.93 -6.39 6.09
C GLN A 175 -14.34 -6.77 7.44
N VAL A 176 -13.07 -6.39 7.66
CA VAL A 176 -12.35 -6.65 8.90
C VAL A 176 -11.53 -5.43 9.27
N GLU A 177 -11.60 -5.03 10.53
CA GLU A 177 -10.80 -3.97 11.13
C GLU A 177 -10.03 -4.50 12.33
N THR A 178 -8.74 -4.21 12.41
CA THR A 178 -7.98 -4.41 13.65
C THR A 178 -7.74 -3.05 14.28
N VAL A 179 -8.24 -2.83 15.49
CA VAL A 179 -7.98 -1.64 16.30
C VAL A 179 -6.65 -1.80 17.00
N HIS A 180 -5.75 -0.85 16.80
CA HIS A 180 -4.40 -0.81 17.38
C HIS A 180 -4.29 0.13 18.58
N ALA A 181 -5.09 1.19 18.61
CA ALA A 181 -5.13 2.14 19.71
C ALA A 181 -6.45 2.90 19.71
N ARG A 182 -6.85 3.39 20.89
CA ARG A 182 -8.02 4.26 21.06
C ARG A 182 -7.69 5.42 22.01
N ALA A 183 -8.35 6.55 21.82
CA ALA A 183 -8.27 7.69 22.72
C ALA A 183 -9.61 8.44 22.72
N ASP A 184 -10.10 8.82 23.90
CA ASP A 184 -11.17 9.82 23.98
C ASP A 184 -10.59 11.21 23.69
N VAL A 185 -11.39 12.09 23.11
CA VAL A 185 -10.94 13.45 22.76
C VAL A 185 -10.60 14.22 24.04
N GLY A 186 -9.35 14.70 24.14
CA GLY A 186 -8.79 15.30 25.35
C GLY A 186 -8.36 14.30 26.43
N GLY A 187 -8.48 13.01 26.18
CA GLY A 187 -8.05 11.93 27.06
C GLY A 187 -6.66 11.38 26.72
N THR A 188 -6.29 10.28 27.39
CA THR A 188 -5.04 9.56 27.12
C THR A 188 -5.28 8.36 26.21
N ALA A 189 -4.44 8.23 25.18
CA ALA A 189 -4.47 7.10 24.27
C ALA A 189 -4.02 5.81 24.97
N VAL A 190 -4.72 4.71 24.66
CA VAL A 190 -4.39 3.37 25.12
C VAL A 190 -4.20 2.44 23.94
N GLU A 191 -3.27 1.51 24.08
CA GLU A 191 -3.06 0.43 23.11
C GLU A 191 -4.22 -0.57 23.22
N VAL A 192 -4.67 -1.05 22.06
CA VAL A 192 -5.74 -2.03 21.95
C VAL A 192 -5.31 -3.06 20.92
N ALA A 193 -5.65 -4.33 21.14
CA ALA A 193 -5.54 -5.37 20.15
C ALA A 193 -6.90 -6.05 20.02
N GLU A 194 -7.79 -5.39 19.27
CA GLU A 194 -9.16 -5.84 19.03
C GLU A 194 -9.35 -6.06 17.53
N THR A 195 -9.92 -7.19 17.13
CA THR A 195 -10.34 -7.41 15.75
C THR A 195 -11.86 -7.40 15.66
N ARG A 196 -12.38 -6.62 14.71
CA ARG A 196 -13.79 -6.42 14.42
C ARG A 196 -14.08 -6.93 13.02
N THR A 197 -15.11 -7.74 12.90
CA THR A 197 -15.58 -8.27 11.61
C THR A 197 -17.00 -7.78 11.36
N ASP A 198 -17.27 -7.33 10.13
CA ASP A 198 -18.63 -7.03 9.69
C ASP A 198 -19.35 -8.37 9.40
N PRO A 199 -20.36 -8.77 10.21
CA PRO A 199 -21.03 -10.06 10.05
C PRO A 199 -21.86 -10.15 8.77
N THR A 200 -22.15 -9.02 8.12
CA THR A 200 -22.90 -8.98 6.86
C THR A 200 -22.03 -9.30 5.64
N GLN A 201 -20.71 -9.41 5.83
CA GLN A 201 -19.75 -9.61 4.74
C GLN A 201 -18.90 -10.86 4.99
N ASP A 202 -18.62 -11.61 3.93
CA ASP A 202 -17.71 -12.75 4.01
C ASP A 202 -16.29 -12.25 4.37
N PRO A 203 -15.70 -12.69 5.49
CA PRO A 203 -14.34 -12.32 5.86
C PRO A 203 -13.28 -12.82 4.87
N GLN A 204 -13.59 -13.78 4.00
CA GLN A 204 -12.69 -14.23 2.93
C GLN A 204 -12.89 -13.47 1.61
N GLY A 205 -13.92 -12.63 1.53
CA GLY A 205 -14.31 -11.91 0.32
C GLY A 205 -15.16 -12.77 -0.62
N PRO A 206 -15.71 -12.18 -1.69
CA PRO A 206 -16.43 -12.95 -2.70
C PRO A 206 -15.52 -14.03 -3.31
N PRO A 207 -16.08 -15.19 -3.75
CA PRO A 207 -15.28 -16.25 -4.35
C PRO A 207 -14.51 -15.72 -5.57
N THR A 208 -13.18 -15.74 -5.49
CA THR A 208 -12.29 -15.27 -6.55
C THR A 208 -11.93 -16.41 -7.51
N GLY A 209 -12.21 -16.24 -8.81
CA GLY A 209 -11.86 -17.19 -9.86
C GLY A 209 -12.54 -16.90 -11.21
N PRO A 210 -12.04 -17.45 -12.34
CA PRO A 210 -12.56 -17.18 -13.69
C PRO A 210 -14.03 -17.61 -13.87
N MET A 211 -14.54 -18.52 -13.05
CA MET A 211 -15.94 -18.98 -13.09
C MET A 211 -16.94 -18.10 -12.34
N ALA A 212 -16.50 -17.13 -11.53
CA ALA A 212 -17.41 -16.21 -10.85
C ALA A 212 -17.98 -15.13 -11.80
N ARG A 213 -17.33 -14.89 -12.95
CA ARG A 213 -17.76 -13.86 -13.93
C ARG A 213 -18.86 -14.31 -14.89
N SER A 214 -19.15 -15.61 -15.02
CA SER A 214 -20.01 -16.14 -16.09
C SER A 214 -21.39 -16.64 -15.65
N GLY A 215 -21.66 -16.76 -14.34
CA GLY A 215 -22.83 -17.52 -13.86
C GLY A 215 -24.01 -16.73 -13.31
N LEU A 216 -23.82 -15.50 -12.82
CA LEU A 216 -24.87 -14.78 -12.08
C LEU A 216 -24.97 -13.35 -12.59
N GLY A 217 -26.17 -12.98 -13.05
CA GLY A 217 -26.50 -11.62 -13.47
C GLY A 217 -26.05 -10.63 -12.41
N ASN A 218 -25.19 -9.71 -12.83
CA ASN A 218 -24.65 -8.62 -12.04
C ASN A 218 -25.79 -7.72 -11.54
N THR A 219 -26.41 -8.09 -10.43
CA THR A 219 -27.19 -7.17 -9.62
C THR A 219 -26.29 -6.79 -8.46
N PRO A 220 -25.73 -5.56 -8.44
CA PRO A 220 -24.96 -5.09 -7.31
C PRO A 220 -25.84 -5.21 -6.05
N PRO A 221 -25.32 -5.72 -4.92
CA PRO A 221 -26.04 -5.59 -3.66
C PRO A 221 -26.31 -4.11 -3.41
N ALA A 222 -27.53 -3.79 -2.96
CA ALA A 222 -27.93 -2.40 -2.68
C ALA A 222 -26.93 -1.74 -1.72
N PRO A 223 -26.54 -0.46 -1.94
CA PRO A 223 -25.58 0.21 -1.07
C PRO A 223 -26.16 0.33 0.33
N ILE A 224 -25.53 -0.35 1.29
CA ILE A 224 -25.80 -0.18 2.72
C ILE A 224 -25.18 1.16 3.15
N GLY A 225 -25.95 1.96 3.87
CA GLY A 225 -25.70 3.38 4.14
C GLY A 225 -24.37 3.70 4.84
N GLN A 226 -23.94 4.95 4.70
CA GLN A 226 -22.68 5.53 5.22
C GLN A 226 -22.57 5.60 6.76
N GLY A 227 -23.29 4.77 7.52
CA GLY A 227 -23.57 4.99 8.94
C GLY A 227 -23.17 3.87 9.89
N ASN A 228 -22.14 3.07 9.58
CA ASN A 228 -21.76 1.98 10.49
C ASN A 228 -21.30 2.53 11.84
N THR A 229 -21.97 2.09 12.90
CA THR A 229 -21.62 2.37 14.29
C THR A 229 -20.74 1.25 14.85
N PRO A 230 -20.01 1.48 15.97
CA PRO A 230 -19.26 0.42 16.64
C PRO A 230 -20.10 -0.83 16.98
N ALA A 231 -21.41 -0.66 17.18
CA ALA A 231 -22.33 -1.75 17.52
C ALA A 231 -22.59 -2.72 16.35
N ASP A 232 -22.32 -2.29 15.11
CA ASP A 232 -22.57 -3.11 13.92
C ASP A 232 -21.49 -4.18 13.70
N TYR A 233 -20.38 -4.11 14.43
CA TYR A 233 -19.26 -5.04 14.29
C TYR A 233 -19.24 -6.07 15.42
N ARG A 234 -18.93 -7.32 15.07
CA ARG A 234 -18.67 -8.38 16.07
C ARG A 234 -17.20 -8.33 16.48
N THR A 235 -16.94 -8.12 17.77
CA THR A 235 -15.60 -8.18 18.35
C THR A 235 -15.16 -9.62 18.55
N GLU A 236 -14.09 -10.02 17.87
CA GLU A 236 -13.43 -11.31 18.04
C GLU A 236 -12.05 -11.03 18.66
N HIS A 237 -11.93 -11.34 19.96
CA HIS A 237 -10.73 -11.17 20.79
C HIS A 237 -10.43 -9.73 21.26
N THR A 238 -10.78 -9.43 22.52
CA THR A 238 -10.25 -8.28 23.27
C THR A 238 -9.06 -8.75 24.10
N VAL A 239 -7.84 -8.44 23.66
CA VAL A 239 -6.67 -8.46 24.56
C VAL A 239 -6.42 -7.02 24.97
N GLN A 240 -6.89 -6.64 26.16
CA GLN A 240 -6.66 -5.32 26.72
C GLN A 240 -5.20 -5.27 27.22
N ALA A 241 -4.30 -4.79 26.36
CA ALA A 241 -2.92 -4.51 26.77
C ALA A 241 -2.93 -3.42 27.85
N ALA A 242 -2.18 -3.62 28.93
CA ALA A 242 -2.06 -2.65 30.01
C ALA A 242 -1.59 -1.28 29.46
N PRO A 243 -2.10 -0.14 29.98
CA PRO A 243 -1.79 1.17 29.43
C PRO A 243 -0.29 1.45 29.51
N ARG A 244 0.37 1.53 28.35
CA ARG A 244 1.75 1.96 28.25
C ARG A 244 1.79 3.49 28.33
N ILE A 245 2.00 4.03 29.52
CA ILE A 245 2.17 5.47 29.74
C ILE A 245 3.44 5.92 29.00
N VAL A 246 3.27 6.68 27.91
CA VAL A 246 4.38 7.34 27.22
C VAL A 246 4.81 8.53 28.09
N ARG A 247 5.94 8.41 28.78
CA ARG A 247 6.55 9.53 29.51
C ARG A 247 7.17 10.51 28.50
N THR A 248 6.64 11.72 28.42
CA THR A 248 7.29 12.85 27.75
C THR A 248 8.60 13.19 28.48
N PRO A 249 9.74 13.36 27.79
CA PRO A 249 10.96 13.83 28.46
C PRO A 249 10.75 15.28 28.93
N ALA A 250 11.06 15.53 30.20
CA ALA A 250 10.97 16.84 30.82
C ALA A 250 11.81 17.87 30.04
N GLN A 251 11.22 19.03 29.75
CA GLN A 251 11.98 20.18 29.30
C GLN A 251 12.92 20.61 30.43
N GLU A 252 14.21 20.46 30.16
CA GLU A 252 15.31 20.97 30.98
C GLU A 252 15.27 22.50 30.92
N THR A 253 14.79 23.12 32.00
CA THR A 253 14.93 24.55 32.27
C THR A 253 16.40 24.90 32.37
N ALA A 254 16.95 25.54 31.34
CA ALA A 254 18.21 26.27 31.44
C ALA A 254 17.93 27.67 32.00
N ARG A 255 18.61 27.99 33.10
CA ARG A 255 18.82 29.35 33.60
C ARG A 255 19.93 30.03 32.81
#